data_AF-A0A962YUH7-F1
#
_entry.id   AF-A0A962YUH7-F1
#
_cell.length_a   1.000
_cell.length_b   1.000
_cell.length_c   1.000
_cell.angle_alpha   90.00
_cell.angle_beta   90.00
_cell.angle_gamma   90.00
#
_symmetry.space_group_name_H-M   'P 1'
#
loop_
_entity.id
_entity.type
_entity.pdbx_description
1 polymer ?
#
loop_
_entity_poly.entity_id
_entity_poly.type
_entity_poly.pdbx_seq_one_letter_code
_entity_poly.pdbx_strand_id
1 'polypeptide(L)' 'MKYLPELFAANARWAEEMTAADPGFFTGLAAIQTPAYLWIGCSDSRVPANQITGLKPGEVFVHR' A
#
# COMPACT_ATOMS: atom_id res chain seq x y z
N MET A 1 17.01 11.45 10.11
CA MET A 1 17.14 11.55 8.64
C MET A 1 18.16 10.60 8.02
N LYS A 2 19.06 9.94 8.79
CA LYS A 2 20.13 9.05 8.28
C LYS A 2 19.65 7.98 7.27
N TYR A 3 18.44 7.46 7.43
CA TYR A 3 17.90 6.35 6.61
C TYR A 3 16.98 6.78 5.45
N LEU A 4 16.70 8.08 5.30
CA LEU A 4 15.81 8.56 4.22
C LEU A 4 16.32 8.18 2.82
N PRO A 5 17.62 8.29 2.50
CA PRO A 5 18.11 7.92 1.17
C PRO A 5 17.85 6.44 0.82
N GLU A 6 18.02 5.54 1.79
CA GLU A 6 17.76 4.11 1.62
C GLU A 6 16.28 3.83 1.39
N LEU A 7 15.39 4.52 2.12
CA LEU A 7 13.94 4.40 1.94
C LEU A 7 13.50 4.93 0.57
N PHE A 8 14.06 6.04 0.08
CA PHE A 8 13.76 6.54 -1.27
C PHE A 8 14.24 5.57 -2.35
N ALA A 9 15.44 5.01 -2.19
CA ALA A 9 15.96 4.00 -3.13
C ALA A 9 15.10 2.73 -3.13
N ALA A 10 14.64 2.28 -1.97
CA ALA A 10 13.72 1.15 -1.87
C ALA A 10 12.37 1.44 -2.54
N ASN A 11 11.80 2.63 -2.32
CA ASN A 11 10.55 3.04 -2.95
C ASN A 11 10.65 3.11 -4.49
N ALA A 12 11.75 3.67 -5.01
CA ALA A 12 11.98 3.75 -6.45
C ALA A 12 12.03 2.35 -7.09
N ARG A 13 12.83 1.44 -6.52
CA ARG A 13 12.90 0.04 -7.00
C ARG A 13 11.54 -0.64 -6.93
N TRP A 14 10.82 -0.51 -5.83
CA TRP A 14 9.49 -1.11 -5.68
C TRP A 14 8.50 -0.61 -6.74
N ALA A 15 8.51 0.70 -7.03
CA ALA A 15 7.63 1.28 -8.03
C ALA A 15 7.96 0.77 -9.45
N GLU A 16 9.25 0.63 -9.78
CA GLU A 16 9.71 0.05 -11.05
C GLU A 16 9.29 -1.42 -11.17
N GLU A 17 9.51 -2.22 -10.13
CA GLU A 17 9.14 -3.64 -10.07
C GLU A 17 7.62 -3.84 -10.21
N MET A 18 6.80 -3.03 -9.53
CA MET A 18 5.35 -3.09 -9.67
C MET A 18 4.87 -2.69 -11.05
N THR A 19 5.42 -1.63 -11.63
CA THR A 19 5.05 -1.20 -12.98
C THR A 19 5.44 -2.25 -14.02
N ALA A 20 6.57 -2.92 -13.84
CA ALA A 20 7.02 -4.00 -14.72
C ALA A 20 6.16 -5.26 -14.59
N ALA A 21 5.76 -5.62 -13.36
CA ALA A 21 4.93 -6.79 -13.11
C ALA A 21 3.45 -6.57 -13.50
N ASP A 22 2.93 -5.37 -13.27
CA ASP A 22 1.56 -4.95 -13.59
C ASP A 22 1.55 -3.48 -14.05
N PRO A 23 1.65 -3.24 -15.38
CA PRO A 23 1.60 -1.88 -15.95
C PRO A 23 0.31 -1.10 -15.63
N GLY A 24 -0.77 -1.80 -15.27
CA GLY A 24 -2.06 -1.21 -14.90
C GLY A 24 -2.23 -0.94 -13.41
N PHE A 25 -1.24 -1.30 -12.58
CA PHE A 25 -1.37 -1.25 -11.12
C PHE A 25 -1.78 0.13 -10.60
N PHE A 26 -1.05 1.17 -10.99
CA PHE A 26 -1.28 2.53 -10.48
C PHE A 26 -2.52 3.20 -11.09
N THR A 27 -2.82 2.94 -12.37
CA THR A 27 -4.04 3.47 -13.01
C THR A 27 -5.29 2.82 -12.42
N GLY A 28 -5.25 1.51 -12.18
CA GLY A 28 -6.31 0.79 -11.48
C GLY A 28 -6.48 1.28 -10.04
N LEU A 29 -5.38 1.43 -9.30
CA LEU A 29 -5.42 1.94 -7.92
C LEU A 29 -6.00 3.36 -7.85
N ALA A 30 -5.62 4.26 -8.76
CA ALA A 30 -6.12 5.62 -8.80
C ALA A 30 -7.63 5.72 -9.10
N ALA A 31 -8.19 4.72 -9.78
CA ALA A 31 -9.62 4.65 -10.06
C ALA A 31 -10.45 4.21 -8.84
N ILE A 32 -9.84 3.61 -7.82
CA ILE A 32 -10.52 3.17 -6.60
C ILE A 32 -10.65 4.36 -5.64
N GLN A 33 -11.85 4.91 -5.52
CA GLN A 33 -12.14 6.05 -4.62
C GLN A 33 -13.09 5.69 -3.46
N THR A 34 -13.66 4.48 -3.48
CA THR A 34 -14.72 4.05 -2.55
C THR A 34 -14.43 2.65 -1.99
N PRO A 35 -13.52 2.53 -1.00
CA PRO A 35 -13.24 1.26 -0.34
C PRO A 35 -14.50 0.68 0.33
N ALA A 36 -14.66 -0.64 0.25
CA ALA A 36 -15.83 -1.34 0.80
C ALA A 36 -15.74 -1.54 2.33
N TYR A 37 -14.54 -1.41 2.89
CA TYR A 37 -14.28 -1.73 4.30
C TYR A 37 -13.60 -0.57 5.03
N LEU A 38 -13.95 -0.39 6.30
CA LEU A 38 -13.22 0.42 7.27
C LEU A 38 -12.52 -0.51 8.26
N TRP A 39 -11.20 -0.40 8.38
CA TRP A 39 -10.39 -1.08 9.37
C TRP A 39 -9.90 -0.10 10.43
N ILE A 40 -10.36 -0.27 11.68
CA ILE A 40 -9.85 0.47 12.84
C ILE A 40 -8.91 -0.47 13.60
N GLY A 41 -7.61 -0.16 13.54
CA GLY A 41 -6.57 -1.00 14.14
C GLY A 41 -5.80 -0.28 15.25
N CYS A 42 -5.08 -1.05 16.08
CA CYS A 42 -4.09 -0.49 16.98
C CYS A 42 -2.93 0.16 16.18
N SER A 43 -2.43 1.29 16.68
CA SER A 43 -1.27 1.99 16.09
C SER A 43 -0.01 1.14 16.08
N ASP A 44 0.09 0.12 16.95
CA ASP A 44 1.20 -0.85 16.95
C ASP A 44 1.41 -1.53 15.59
N SER A 45 0.36 -1.66 14.76
CA SER A 45 0.40 -2.17 13.39
C SER A 45 1.27 -3.43 13.18
N ARG A 46 1.30 -4.34 14.18
CA ARG A 46 2.18 -5.52 14.19
C ARG A 46 2.04 -6.41 12.96
N VAL A 47 0.84 -6.46 12.37
CA VAL A 47 0.60 -7.03 11.04
C VAL A 47 -0.26 -6.04 10.24
N PRO A 48 0.12 -5.68 9.00
CA PRO A 48 -0.67 -4.79 8.15
C PRO A 48 -2.06 -5.36 7.85
N ALA A 49 -3.09 -4.49 7.77
CA ALA A 49 -4.47 -4.91 7.55
C ALA A 49 -4.61 -5.72 6.24
N ASN A 50 -4.05 -5.22 5.15
CA ASN A 50 -4.07 -5.86 3.84
C ASN A 50 -3.45 -7.28 3.86
N GLN A 51 -2.45 -7.53 4.72
CA GLN A 51 -1.82 -8.85 4.83
C GLN A 51 -2.70 -9.85 5.58
N ILE A 52 -3.48 -9.39 6.58
CA ILE A 52 -4.42 -10.23 7.31
C ILE A 52 -5.63 -10.57 6.43
N THR A 53 -6.13 -9.59 5.68
CA THR A 53 -7.40 -9.71 4.95
C THR A 53 -7.25 -10.18 3.51
N GLY A 54 -6.04 -10.14 2.95
CA GLY A 54 -5.81 -10.42 1.53
C GLY A 54 -6.36 -9.35 0.58
N LEU A 55 -6.81 -8.21 1.12
CA LEU A 55 -7.31 -7.09 0.32
C LEU A 55 -6.16 -6.33 -0.33
N LYS A 56 -6.39 -5.89 -1.56
CA LYS A 56 -5.46 -5.04 -2.30
C LYS A 56 -5.46 -3.61 -1.75
N PRO A 57 -4.39 -2.85 -1.99
CA PRO A 57 -4.40 -1.41 -1.76
C PRO A 57 -5.62 -0.75 -2.42
N GLY A 58 -6.27 0.17 -1.72
CA GLY A 58 -7.49 0.85 -2.17
C GLY A 58 -8.80 0.14 -1.81
N GLU A 59 -8.80 -1.16 -1.48
CA GLU A 59 -10.03 -1.90 -1.16
C GLU A 59 -10.49 -1.72 0.30
N VAL A 60 -9.61 -1.22 1.17
CA VAL A 60 -9.87 -0.96 2.59
C VAL A 60 -9.38 0.43 3.00
N PHE A 61 -10.24 1.17 3.70
CA PHE A 61 -9.87 2.41 4.38
C PHE A 61 -9.38 2.07 5.79
N VAL A 62 -8.24 2.63 6.20
CA VAL A 62 -7.60 2.26 7.46
C VAL A 62 -7.48 3.47 8.39
N HIS A 63 -7.95 3.31 9.62
CA HIS A 63 -7.65 4.19 10.75
C HIS A 63 -6.78 3.45 11.76
N ARG A 64 -5.80 4.15 12.34
CA ARG A 64 -4.84 3.62 13.31
C ARG A 64 -4.57 4.63 14.41
#